data_AF-A0A2H9TEH9-F1
#
_entry.id   AF-A0A2H9TEH9-F1
#
_cell.length_a   1.000
_cell.length_b   1.000
_cell.length_c   1.000
_cell.angle_alpha   90.00
_cell.angle_beta   90.00
_cell.angle_gamma   90.00
#
_symmetry.space_group_name_H-M   'P 1'
#
loop_
_entity.id
_entity.type
_entity.pdbx_description
1 polymer ?
#
loop_
_entity_poly.entity_id
_entity_poly.type
_entity_poly.pdbx_seq_one_letter_code
_entity_poly.pdbx_strand_id
1 'polypeptide(L)'
;MKTLAEKIDLLELSEKAANLIIKILEEKNSHSKIPTKNDLKFKETLKQIYHICPLLSDGYAEMYNFIQKEKINEKSSYQKRLIKNGKY
;
A
#
# COMPACT_ATOMS: atom_id res chain seq x y z
N MET A 1 9.32 25.71 2.27
CA MET A 1 9.12 25.38 3.70
C MET A 1 7.65 24.98 3.85
N LYS A 2 7.33 23.79 4.38
CA LYS A 2 5.94 23.30 4.45
C LYS A 2 5.12 24.09 5.48
N THR A 3 3.91 24.48 5.11
CA THR A 3 2.93 25.12 5.99
C THR A 3 2.44 24.14 7.07
N LEU A 4 1.82 24.67 8.13
CA LEU A 4 1.21 23.81 9.16
C LEU A 4 0.09 22.94 8.59
N ALA A 5 -0.74 23.50 7.70
CA ALA A 5 -1.82 22.77 7.03
C ALA A 5 -1.26 21.59 6.23
N GLU A 6 -0.24 21.82 5.39
CA GLU A 6 0.39 20.75 4.62
C GLU A 6 0.99 19.64 5.50
N LYS A 7 1.46 19.97 6.72
CA LYS A 7 1.96 18.97 7.66
C LYS A 7 0.84 18.12 8.26
N ILE A 8 -0.30 18.74 8.57
CA ILE A 8 -1.50 18.03 9.07
C ILE A 8 -2.04 17.12 7.96
N ASP A 9 -2.22 17.65 6.77
CA ASP A 9 -2.66 16.88 5.59
C ASP A 9 -1.73 15.69 5.33
N LEU A 10 -0.40 15.90 5.45
CA LEU A 10 0.57 14.83 5.26
C LEU A 10 0.40 13.70 6.29
N LEU A 11 0.09 14.02 7.55
CA LEU A 11 -0.15 13.01 8.59
C LEU A 11 -1.39 12.19 8.28
N GLU A 12 -2.50 12.84 7.93
CA GLU A 12 -3.75 12.16 7.57
C GLU A 12 -3.60 11.28 6.32
N LEU A 13 -2.90 11.79 5.31
CA LEU A 13 -2.59 11.04 4.10
C LEU A 13 -1.68 9.83 4.40
N SER A 14 -0.69 10.00 5.29
CA SER A 14 0.20 8.93 5.71
C SER A 14 -0.55 7.81 6.44
N GLU A 15 -1.45 8.17 7.36
CA GLU A 15 -2.31 7.20 8.05
C GLU A 15 -3.23 6.47 7.07
N LYS A 16 -3.85 7.21 6.14
CA LYS A 16 -4.68 6.63 5.08
C LYS A 16 -3.89 5.67 4.19
N ALA A 17 -2.66 6.01 3.81
CA ALA A 17 -1.78 5.16 3.02
C ALA A 17 -1.44 3.85 3.75
N ALA A 18 -1.08 3.93 5.04
CA ALA A 18 -0.80 2.77 5.87
C ALA A 18 -2.03 1.84 6.00
N ASN A 19 -3.20 2.41 6.28
CA ASN A 19 -4.45 1.66 6.37
C ASN A 19 -4.83 0.97 5.04
N LEU A 20 -4.58 1.64 3.90
CA LEU A 20 -4.82 1.05 2.58
C LEU A 20 -3.86 -0.12 2.29
N ILE A 21 -2.59 -0.02 2.70
CA ILE A 21 -1.63 -1.13 2.55
C ILE A 21 -2.07 -2.36 3.33
N ILE A 22 -2.56 -2.20 4.56
CA ILE A 22 -3.07 -3.31 5.37
C ILE A 22 -4.26 -3.96 4.65
N LYS A 23 -5.21 -3.16 4.16
CA LYS A 23 -6.36 -3.68 3.40
C LYS A 23 -5.92 -4.41 2.14
N ILE A 24 -4.94 -3.87 1.41
CA ILE A 24 -4.36 -4.56 0.25
C ILE A 24 -3.80 -5.91 0.70
N LEU A 25 -2.98 -5.99 1.74
CA LEU A 25 -2.43 -7.26 2.23
C LEU A 25 -3.48 -8.31 2.58
N GLU A 26 -4.62 -7.87 3.13
CA GLU A 26 -5.73 -8.75 3.54
C GLU A 26 -6.66 -9.18 2.40
N GLU A 27 -6.54 -8.58 1.21
CA GLU A 27 -7.37 -8.94 0.06
C GLU A 27 -7.13 -10.39 -0.36
N LYS A 28 -8.24 -11.15 -0.44
CA LYS A 28 -8.23 -12.56 -0.84
C LYS A 28 -7.75 -12.81 -2.29
N ASN A 29 -7.75 -11.79 -3.14
CA ASN A 29 -7.40 -11.93 -4.56
C ASN A 29 -5.92 -11.68 -4.81
N SER A 30 -5.05 -12.48 -4.16
CA SER A 30 -3.60 -12.32 -4.25
C SER A 30 -3.00 -12.60 -5.63
N HIS A 31 -3.76 -13.18 -6.57
CA HIS A 31 -3.27 -13.57 -7.90
C HIS A 31 -3.84 -12.74 -9.06
N SER A 32 -4.62 -11.70 -8.77
CA SER A 32 -5.16 -10.82 -9.79
C SER A 32 -4.07 -9.88 -10.33
N LYS A 33 -3.79 -9.94 -11.63
CA LYS A 33 -3.00 -8.90 -12.32
C LYS A 33 -3.75 -7.56 -12.43
N ILE A 34 -5.05 -7.56 -12.14
CA ILE A 34 -5.92 -6.38 -12.22
C ILE A 34 -5.86 -5.65 -10.87
N PRO A 35 -5.55 -4.33 -10.85
CA PRO A 35 -5.59 -3.52 -9.64
C PRO A 35 -6.97 -3.55 -8.97
N THR A 36 -6.98 -3.74 -7.66
CA THR A 36 -8.20 -3.66 -6.84
C THR A 36 -8.62 -2.21 -6.59
N LYS A 37 -9.80 -2.03 -6.00
CA LYS A 37 -10.27 -0.72 -5.55
C LYS A 37 -9.31 -0.08 -4.53
N ASN A 38 -8.69 -0.89 -3.67
CA ASN A 38 -7.74 -0.38 -2.68
C ASN A 38 -6.41 -0.02 -3.34
N ASP A 39 -5.96 -0.77 -4.35
CA ASP A 39 -4.78 -0.40 -5.16
C ASP A 39 -4.94 0.97 -5.82
N LEU A 40 -6.10 1.23 -6.43
CA LEU A 40 -6.38 2.51 -7.07
C LEU A 40 -6.39 3.66 -6.06
N LYS A 41 -7.12 3.49 -4.95
CA LYS A 41 -7.16 4.48 -3.86
C LYS A 41 -5.79 4.75 -3.27
N PHE A 42 -4.97 3.71 -3.11
CA PHE A 42 -3.62 3.83 -2.59
C PHE A 42 -2.75 4.67 -3.54
N LYS A 43 -2.80 4.39 -4.85
CA LYS A 43 -2.09 5.19 -5.86
C LYS A 43 -2.53 6.65 -5.88
N GLU A 44 -3.82 6.93 -5.71
CA GLU A 44 -4.32 8.31 -5.58
C GLU A 44 -3.78 9.01 -4.33
N THR A 45 -3.81 8.32 -3.17
CA THR A 45 -3.21 8.84 -1.94
C THR A 45 -1.71 9.10 -2.11
N LEU A 46 -0.96 8.23 -2.80
CA LEU A 46 0.47 8.47 -3.08
C LEU A 46 0.71 9.72 -3.91
N LYS A 47 -0.15 10.02 -4.89
CA LYS A 47 -0.03 11.27 -5.68
C LYS A 47 -0.23 12.50 -4.79
N GLN A 48 -1.17 12.44 -3.85
CA GLN A 48 -1.41 13.52 -2.89
C GLN A 48 -0.22 13.68 -1.94
N ILE A 49 0.31 12.57 -1.41
CA ILE A 49 1.52 12.59 -0.58
C ILE A 49 2.70 13.14 -1.38
N TYR A 50 2.88 12.75 -2.64
CA TYR A 50 4.01 13.18 -3.48
C TYR A 50 4.04 14.70 -3.65
N HIS A 51 2.87 15.32 -3.83
CA HIS A 51 2.75 16.77 -3.97
C HIS A 51 3.29 17.52 -2.74
N ILE A 52 3.13 16.95 -1.54
CA ILE A 52 3.59 17.54 -0.28
C ILE A 52 5.01 17.06 0.06
N CYS A 53 5.26 15.75 0.00
CA CYS A 53 6.46 15.06 0.45
C CYS A 53 6.84 13.92 -0.51
N PRO A 54 7.61 14.21 -1.58
CA PRO A 54 8.04 13.21 -2.55
C PRO A 54 8.71 11.99 -1.91
N LEU A 55 9.67 12.23 -1.01
CA LEU A 55 10.44 11.17 -0.34
C LEU A 55 9.55 10.17 0.42
N LEU A 56 8.48 10.65 1.06
CA LEU A 56 7.56 9.76 1.78
C LEU A 56 6.70 8.95 0.79
N SER A 57 6.26 9.56 -0.30
CA SER A 57 5.51 8.87 -1.35
C SER A 57 6.34 7.74 -1.98
N ASP A 58 7.62 8.01 -2.25
CA ASP A 58 8.55 7.02 -2.81
C ASP A 58 8.72 5.82 -1.86
N GLY A 59 8.91 6.06 -0.56
CA GLY A 59 9.01 4.98 0.43
C GLY A 59 7.74 4.12 0.51
N TYR A 60 6.56 4.73 0.44
CA TYR A 60 5.32 3.97 0.36
C TYR A 60 5.16 3.20 -0.97
N ALA A 61 5.62 3.76 -2.08
CA ALA A 61 5.61 3.10 -3.37
C ALA A 61 6.51 1.86 -3.38
N GLU A 62 7.70 1.93 -2.78
CA GLU A 62 8.59 0.78 -2.60
C GLU A 62 7.92 -0.33 -1.79
N MET A 63 7.31 0.02 -0.65
CA MET A 63 6.59 -0.94 0.19
C MET A 63 5.45 -1.62 -0.57
N TYR A 64 4.66 -0.84 -1.32
CA TYR A 64 3.59 -1.37 -2.16
C TYR A 64 4.10 -2.31 -3.25
N ASN A 65 5.17 -1.93 -3.96
CA ASN A 65 5.75 -2.75 -5.01
C ASN A 65 6.30 -4.07 -4.47
N PHE A 66 6.90 -4.05 -3.28
CA PHE A 66 7.33 -5.27 -2.59
C PHE A 66 6.14 -6.20 -2.31
N ILE A 67 5.05 -5.66 -1.75
CA ILE A 67 3.84 -6.44 -1.43
C ILE A 67 3.22 -7.06 -2.69
N GLN A 68 3.12 -6.29 -3.77
CA GLN A 68 2.57 -6.77 -5.04
C GLN A 68 3.42 -7.91 -5.62
N LYS A 69 4.75 -7.80 -5.57
CA LYS A 69 5.66 -8.89 -5.98
C LYS A 69 5.45 -10.15 -5.15
N GLU A 70 5.33 -10.01 -3.83
CA GLU A 70 5.13 -11.15 -2.91
C GLU A 70 3.76 -11.82 -3.07
N LYS A 71 2.71 -11.07 -3.44
CA LYS A 71 1.36 -11.59 -3.72
C LYS A 71 1.29 -12.41 -5.01
N ILE A 72 1.97 -11.94 -6.07
CA ILE A 72 1.93 -12.59 -7.39
C ILE A 72 2.82 -13.85 -7.41
N ASN A 73 3.82 -13.92 -6.54
CA ASN A 73 4.75 -15.04 -6.49
C ASN A 73 4.21 -16.20 -5.62
N GLU A 74 3.64 -17.22 -6.25
CA GLU A 74 3.11 -18.45 -5.60
C GLU A 74 4.11 -19.17 -4.67
N LYS A 75 5.43 -18.92 -4.84
CA LYS A 75 6.48 -19.49 -4.00
C LYS A 75 6.80 -18.64 -2.77
N SER A 76 6.16 -17.48 -2.58
CA SER A 76 6.52 -16.55 -1.51
C SER A 76 6.28 -17.17 -0.13
N SER A 77 7.24 -16.97 0.77
CA SER A 77 7.13 -17.45 2.15
C SER A 77 5.94 -16.83 2.88
N TYR A 78 5.57 -15.60 2.50
CA TYR A 78 4.42 -14.89 3.03
C TYR A 78 3.10 -15.57 2.66
N GLN A 79 2.90 -15.91 1.39
CA GLN A 79 1.66 -16.54 0.91
C GLN A 79 1.48 -17.94 1.51
N LYS A 80 2.56 -18.72 1.61
CA LYS A 80 2.56 -20.02 2.31
C LYS A 80 2.16 -19.89 3.78
N ARG A 81 2.57 -18.82 4.48
CA ARG A 81 2.17 -18.55 5.88
C ARG A 81 0.71 -18.15 6.00
N LEU A 82 0.19 -17.35 5.07
CA LEU A 82 -1.24 -16.97 5.07
C LEU A 82 -2.17 -18.17 4.85
N ILE A 83 -1.80 -19.08 3.93
CA ILE A 83 -2.55 -20.32 3.68
C ILE A 83 -2.46 -21.25 4.90
N LYS A 84 -1.26 -21.45 5.48
CA LYS A 84 -1.06 -22.31 6.66
C LYS A 84 -1.83 -21.85 7.90
N ASN A 85 -2.03 -20.54 8.06
CA ASN A 85 -2.77 -19.96 9.18
C ASN A 85 -4.29 -19.85 8.94
N GLY A 86 -4.84 -20.52 7.91
CA GLY A 86 -6.28 -20.66 7.71
C GLY A 86 -7.02 -19.37 7.30
N LYS A 87 -6.34 -18.41 6.65
CA LYS A 87 -6.99 -17.21 6.10
C LYS A 87 -7.47 -17.35 4.65
N TYR A 88 -7.39 -18.56 4.08
CA TYR A 88 -7.80 -18.91 2.73
C TYR A 88 -8.48 -20.27 2.68
#